data_AF-A0A947W0B9-F1
#
_entry.id   AF-A0A947W0B9-F1
#
_cell.length_a   1.000
_cell.length_b   1.000
_cell.length_c   1.000
_cell.angle_alpha   90.00
_cell.angle_beta   90.00
_cell.angle_gamma   90.00
#
_symmetry.space_group_name_H-M   'P 1'
#
loop_
_entity.id
_entity.type
_entity.pdbx_description
1 polymer ?
#
loop_
_entity_poly.entity_id
_entity_poly.type
_entity_poly.pdbx_seq_one_letter_code
_entity_poly.pdbx_strand_id
1 'polypeptide(L)'
;MIERQLDGILEDHIKKMLGIRSHHIPLPLDLVSIACLFLMADRETAIEGQDQNPPSRYNGETFLDALTDIGIKVNGNSITKFNALIQNEYLSSDADECYSAGPASLILTGLLNRMFPKMQGLFFVSYFIQTIEEALSGRKNEKQALDQAEQMILSQGKELSFDSFSTEEKQLLKKIASQGAKAQKANPNVGELGQTFEQRTSKRDKLFSVLGIRMNKMGRILPLPYNVAKLKEVLSLDERSMIKIVDAVMTDFPLILALLEYINSKHEPKEKTGIVSVSQALMALGYDKAKEVMEAIVPCSDTEEPLLKEELEKLFHFTLLKSLVARQIAVRLEAEGIEEICVNVMFYHFGQILIMNYLPEAYKQIKRLAMSKNVDNASAARDILGVTYENIGVKIASDWRLPFNTIESMRISQQKRIGVSKLTILQTMPCYVNDICLAIGQVEMDEEEGYNHLNSFSESLNIPRNDLLNMFDMAWAEFELYFSDHHIYIARESFLTEIIPAVIQ
;
A
#
# COMPACT_ATOMS: atom_id res chain seq x y z
N MET A 1 -23.07 -10.42 -2.23
CA MET A 1 -23.85 -10.43 -3.49
C MET A 1 -22.99 -9.83 -4.58
N ILE A 2 -22.50 -8.61 -4.37
CA ILE A 2 -21.53 -7.93 -5.23
C ILE A 2 -20.31 -8.77 -5.65
N GLU A 3 -19.63 -9.47 -4.73
CA GLU A 3 -18.45 -10.28 -5.08
C GLU A 3 -18.75 -11.31 -6.18
N ARG A 4 -19.88 -12.02 -6.09
CA ARG A 4 -20.28 -13.01 -7.10
C ARG A 4 -20.66 -12.37 -8.43
N GLN A 5 -21.27 -11.19 -8.39
CA GLN A 5 -21.62 -10.47 -9.62
C GLN A 5 -20.36 -9.95 -10.31
N LEU A 6 -19.39 -9.46 -9.53
CA LEU A 6 -18.11 -9.03 -10.05
C LEU A 6 -17.30 -10.19 -10.64
N ASP A 7 -17.28 -11.34 -9.95
CA ASP A 7 -16.67 -12.58 -10.46
C ASP A 7 -17.27 -12.94 -11.83
N GLY A 8 -18.59 -12.83 -12.00
CA GLY A 8 -19.26 -13.05 -13.30
C GLY A 8 -18.86 -12.03 -14.37
N ILE A 9 -18.78 -10.74 -14.02
CA ILE A 9 -18.33 -9.68 -14.95
C ILE A 9 -16.90 -9.96 -15.43
N LEU A 10 -15.98 -10.31 -14.51
CA LEU A 10 -14.60 -10.65 -14.82
C LEU A 10 -14.54 -11.84 -15.78
N GLU A 11 -15.23 -12.93 -15.45
CA GLU A 11 -15.24 -14.16 -16.23
C GLU A 11 -15.76 -13.92 -17.66
N ASP A 12 -16.91 -13.25 -17.80
CA ASP A 12 -17.54 -13.00 -19.10
C ASP A 12 -16.69 -12.10 -19.99
N HIS A 13 -16.18 -10.98 -19.45
CA HIS A 13 -15.42 -10.01 -20.22
C HIS A 13 -14.03 -10.52 -20.60
N ILE A 14 -13.34 -11.19 -19.68
CA ILE A 14 -12.01 -11.74 -19.96
C ILE A 14 -12.12 -12.86 -21.01
N LYS A 15 -13.10 -13.77 -20.90
CA LYS A 15 -13.33 -14.81 -21.93
C LYS A 15 -13.61 -14.20 -23.30
N LYS A 16 -14.44 -13.15 -23.35
CA LYS A 16 -14.76 -12.43 -24.59
C LYS A 16 -13.49 -11.83 -25.21
N MET A 17 -12.67 -11.16 -24.42
CA MET A 17 -11.41 -10.54 -24.90
C MET A 17 -10.35 -11.55 -25.34
N LEU A 18 -10.34 -12.75 -24.76
CA LEU A 18 -9.50 -13.87 -25.20
C LEU A 18 -10.04 -14.57 -26.47
N GLY A 19 -11.22 -14.19 -26.95
CA GLY A 19 -11.86 -14.81 -28.10
C GLY A 19 -12.28 -16.27 -27.88
N ILE A 20 -12.41 -16.70 -26.62
CA ILE A 20 -12.77 -18.09 -26.26
C ILE A 20 -14.29 -18.23 -26.44
N ARG A 21 -14.70 -18.78 -27.59
CA ARG A 21 -16.12 -18.93 -27.96
C ARG A 21 -16.85 -20.11 -27.30
N SER A 22 -16.14 -21.04 -26.64
CA SER A 22 -16.76 -22.23 -26.05
C SER A 22 -16.95 -22.10 -24.54
N HIS A 23 -18.13 -22.47 -24.05
CA HIS A 23 -18.47 -22.60 -22.62
C HIS A 23 -17.72 -23.76 -21.90
N HIS A 24 -16.62 -24.28 -22.48
CA HIS A 24 -16.01 -25.55 -22.07
C HIS A 24 -14.60 -25.43 -21.47
N ILE A 25 -14.03 -24.23 -21.39
CA ILE A 25 -12.74 -24.02 -20.72
C ILE A 25 -13.02 -23.37 -19.35
N PRO A 26 -13.01 -24.12 -18.25
CA PRO A 26 -13.12 -23.55 -16.91
C PRO A 26 -11.79 -22.84 -16.60
N LEU A 27 -11.75 -21.53 -16.88
CA LEU A 27 -10.64 -20.67 -16.46
C LEU A 27 -11.00 -20.07 -15.09
N PRO A 28 -10.06 -20.04 -14.13
CA PRO A 28 -10.31 -19.53 -12.79
C PRO A 28 -10.21 -17.99 -12.80
N LEU A 29 -11.20 -17.35 -13.44
CA LEU A 29 -11.25 -15.91 -13.71
C LEU A 29 -12.00 -15.10 -12.65
N ASP A 30 -12.31 -15.73 -11.52
CA ASP A 30 -12.82 -15.01 -10.36
C ASP A 30 -11.71 -14.23 -9.64
N LEU A 31 -12.08 -13.21 -8.86
CA LEU A 31 -11.12 -12.28 -8.26
C LEU A 31 -10.09 -12.99 -7.36
N VAL A 32 -10.53 -13.95 -6.54
CA VAL A 32 -9.65 -14.67 -5.60
C VAL A 32 -8.66 -15.52 -6.37
N SER A 33 -9.12 -16.24 -7.39
CA SER A 33 -8.24 -17.06 -8.21
C SER A 33 -7.22 -16.22 -8.97
N ILE A 34 -7.63 -15.11 -9.60
CA ILE A 34 -6.72 -14.19 -10.28
C ILE A 34 -5.67 -13.64 -9.30
N ALA A 35 -6.07 -13.28 -8.09
CA ALA A 35 -5.16 -12.84 -7.04
C ALA A 35 -4.13 -13.92 -6.67
N CYS A 36 -4.56 -15.18 -6.53
CA CYS A 36 -3.66 -16.30 -6.27
C CYS A 36 -2.63 -16.48 -7.39
N LEU A 37 -3.07 -16.40 -8.65
CA LEU A 37 -2.19 -16.56 -9.81
C LEU A 37 -1.13 -15.45 -9.87
N PHE A 38 -1.52 -14.20 -9.66
CA PHE A 38 -0.58 -13.07 -9.63
C PHE A 38 0.40 -13.17 -8.46
N LEU A 39 -0.07 -13.44 -7.23
CA LEU A 39 0.82 -13.61 -6.07
C LEU A 39 1.89 -14.68 -6.30
N MET A 40 1.51 -15.81 -6.90
CA MET A 40 2.44 -16.90 -7.18
C MET A 40 3.40 -16.58 -8.34
N ALA A 41 2.90 -15.97 -9.42
CA ALA A 41 3.74 -15.57 -10.56
C ALA A 41 4.74 -14.48 -10.16
N ASP A 42 4.31 -13.49 -9.38
CA ASP A 42 5.18 -12.42 -8.89
C ASP A 42 6.23 -12.97 -7.92
N ARG A 43 5.87 -13.96 -7.07
CA ARG A 43 6.83 -14.62 -6.17
C ARG A 43 7.90 -15.40 -6.91
N GLU A 44 7.56 -16.18 -7.93
CA GLU A 44 8.57 -16.88 -8.74
C GLU A 44 9.47 -15.89 -9.49
N THR A 45 8.90 -14.81 -10.03
CA THR A 45 9.68 -13.73 -10.66
C THR A 45 10.65 -13.09 -9.66
N ALA A 46 10.22 -12.87 -8.41
CA ALA A 46 11.05 -12.30 -7.36
C ALA A 46 12.17 -13.24 -6.89
N ILE A 47 11.96 -14.56 -6.95
CA ILE A 47 12.97 -15.58 -6.65
C ILE A 47 14.03 -15.63 -7.76
N GLU A 48 13.59 -15.69 -9.02
CA GLU A 48 14.48 -15.73 -10.18
C GLU A 48 15.31 -14.45 -10.33
N GLY A 49 14.79 -13.31 -9.86
CA GLY A 49 15.46 -12.01 -9.96
C GLY A 49 16.39 -11.63 -8.80
N GLN A 50 16.60 -12.48 -7.78
CA GLN A 50 17.41 -12.16 -6.60
C GLN A 50 18.56 -13.15 -6.37
N ASP A 51 19.79 -12.67 -6.57
CA ASP A 51 20.99 -13.51 -6.44
C ASP A 51 21.45 -13.70 -4.98
N GLN A 52 21.26 -12.72 -4.09
CA GLN A 52 21.90 -12.72 -2.76
C GLN A 52 20.99 -13.15 -1.61
N ASN A 53 19.66 -13.08 -1.74
CA ASN A 53 18.73 -13.60 -0.74
C ASN A 53 17.30 -13.71 -1.32
N PRO A 54 17.00 -14.69 -2.18
CA PRO A 54 15.68 -14.80 -2.78
C PRO A 54 14.62 -15.05 -1.70
N PRO A 55 13.43 -14.44 -1.81
CA PRO A 55 12.37 -14.69 -0.85
C PRO A 55 11.96 -16.16 -0.87
N SER A 56 11.60 -16.71 0.29
CA SER A 56 11.07 -18.08 0.33
C SER A 56 9.76 -18.18 -0.44
N ARG A 57 9.52 -19.36 -1.04
CA ARG A 57 8.21 -19.71 -1.58
C ARG A 57 7.16 -19.67 -0.46
N TYR A 58 5.93 -19.41 -0.85
CA TYR A 58 4.84 -19.42 0.12
C TYR A 58 4.52 -20.85 0.55
N ASN A 59 4.39 -21.06 1.85
CA ASN A 59 3.65 -22.18 2.42
C ASN A 59 2.16 -21.79 2.62
N GLY A 60 1.35 -22.69 3.18
CA GLY A 60 -0.10 -22.45 3.34
C GLY A 60 -0.43 -21.22 4.19
N GLU A 61 0.32 -20.98 5.26
CA GLU A 61 0.07 -19.83 6.14
C GLU A 61 0.53 -18.52 5.49
N THR A 62 1.78 -18.46 5.03
CA THR A 62 2.37 -17.27 4.41
C THR A 62 1.64 -16.87 3.11
N PHE A 63 1.07 -17.82 2.38
CA PHE A 63 0.25 -17.53 1.21
C PHE A 63 -1.07 -16.86 1.57
N LEU A 64 -1.77 -17.40 2.56
CA LEU A 64 -3.05 -16.85 3.02
C LEU A 64 -2.85 -15.50 3.72
N ASP A 65 -1.71 -15.30 4.38
CA ASP A 65 -1.28 -13.98 4.86
C ASP A 65 -1.11 -13.00 3.69
N ALA A 66 -0.42 -13.39 2.62
CA ALA A 66 -0.27 -12.55 1.42
C ALA A 66 -1.62 -12.19 0.77
N LEU A 67 -2.58 -13.11 0.72
CA LEU A 67 -3.95 -12.82 0.27
C LEU A 67 -4.65 -11.80 1.18
N THR A 68 -4.48 -11.94 2.50
CA THR A 68 -5.05 -11.00 3.47
C THR A 68 -4.40 -9.62 3.31
N ASP A 69 -3.09 -9.57 3.08
CA ASP A 69 -2.31 -8.36 2.91
C ASP A 69 -2.76 -7.54 1.69
N ILE A 70 -3.10 -8.18 0.57
CA ILE A 70 -3.68 -7.49 -0.60
C ILE A 70 -5.18 -7.13 -0.43
N GLY A 71 -5.82 -7.53 0.67
CA GLY A 71 -7.22 -7.21 0.98
C GLY A 71 -8.24 -8.31 0.62
N ILE A 72 -7.80 -9.50 0.24
CA ILE A 72 -8.72 -10.64 0.01
C ILE A 72 -9.17 -11.22 1.35
N LYS A 73 -10.48 -11.41 1.52
CA LYS A 73 -11.03 -12.10 2.68
C LYS A 73 -10.73 -13.60 2.59
N VAL A 74 -9.86 -14.09 3.46
CA VAL A 74 -9.59 -15.52 3.60
C VAL A 74 -10.73 -16.20 4.38
N ASN A 75 -11.38 -17.16 3.75
CA ASN A 75 -12.46 -17.98 4.32
C ASN A 75 -12.51 -19.34 3.61
N GLY A 76 -13.43 -20.22 4.01
CA GLY A 76 -13.57 -21.55 3.40
C GLY A 76 -13.76 -21.54 1.87
N ASN A 77 -14.42 -20.52 1.31
CA ASN A 77 -14.58 -20.38 -0.14
C ASN A 77 -13.25 -20.01 -0.82
N SER A 78 -12.51 -19.06 -0.26
CA SER A 78 -11.18 -18.67 -0.78
C SER A 78 -10.20 -19.85 -0.74
N ILE A 79 -10.22 -20.63 0.34
CA ILE A 79 -9.41 -21.85 0.47
C ILE A 79 -9.85 -22.91 -0.56
N THR A 80 -11.15 -23.06 -0.79
CA THR A 80 -11.67 -23.98 -1.82
C THR A 80 -11.20 -23.59 -3.23
N LYS A 81 -11.22 -22.29 -3.56
CA LYS A 81 -10.71 -21.77 -4.83
C LYS A 81 -9.20 -22.00 -4.99
N PHE A 82 -8.41 -21.73 -3.95
CA PHE A 82 -6.97 -22.03 -3.94
C PHE A 82 -6.68 -23.53 -4.17
N ASN A 83 -7.40 -24.42 -3.48
CA ASN A 83 -7.26 -25.86 -3.68
C ASN A 83 -7.65 -26.28 -5.10
N ALA A 84 -8.65 -25.64 -5.70
CA ALA A 84 -9.01 -25.89 -7.10
C ALA A 84 -7.86 -25.50 -8.05
N LEU A 85 -7.10 -24.43 -7.78
CA LEU A 85 -5.95 -24.07 -8.58
C LEU A 85 -4.84 -25.14 -8.54
N ILE A 86 -4.58 -25.71 -7.38
CA ILE A 86 -3.62 -26.83 -7.24
C ILE A 86 -4.12 -28.06 -8.01
N GLN A 87 -5.39 -28.44 -7.82
CA GLN A 87 -5.99 -29.61 -8.47
C GLN A 87 -6.00 -29.52 -10.00
N ASN A 88 -6.06 -28.30 -10.54
CA ASN A 88 -6.09 -28.06 -11.98
C ASN A 88 -4.71 -27.66 -12.55
N GLU A 89 -3.61 -27.98 -11.84
CA GLU A 89 -2.21 -27.76 -12.28
C GLU A 89 -1.87 -26.27 -12.56
N TYR A 90 -2.66 -25.32 -12.05
CA TYR A 90 -2.29 -23.90 -12.09
C TYR A 90 -1.17 -23.61 -11.11
N LEU A 91 -1.19 -24.27 -9.96
CA LEU A 91 -0.18 -24.16 -8.90
C LEU A 91 0.40 -25.55 -8.62
N SER A 92 1.69 -25.58 -8.26
CA SER A 92 2.38 -26.79 -7.81
C SER A 92 2.68 -26.69 -6.32
N SER A 93 2.81 -27.83 -5.64
CA SER A 93 3.31 -27.93 -4.27
C SER A 93 4.51 -28.88 -4.26
N ASP A 94 5.54 -28.54 -3.51
CA ASP A 94 6.66 -29.44 -3.24
C ASP A 94 6.42 -30.30 -1.98
N ALA A 95 7.45 -31.06 -1.59
CA ALA A 95 7.40 -31.97 -0.45
C ALA A 95 7.31 -31.25 0.92
N ASP A 96 7.72 -29.98 0.97
CA ASP A 96 7.69 -29.14 2.17
C ASP A 96 6.43 -28.26 2.22
N GLU A 97 5.41 -28.57 1.40
CA GLU A 97 4.17 -27.81 1.23
C GLU A 97 4.39 -26.35 0.83
N CYS A 98 5.50 -26.07 0.13
CA CYS A 98 5.74 -24.78 -0.49
C CYS A 98 5.17 -24.77 -1.92
N TYR A 99 4.51 -23.68 -2.27
CA TYR A 99 3.77 -23.53 -3.50
C TYR A 99 4.52 -22.69 -4.53
N SER A 100 4.35 -23.05 -5.80
CA SER A 100 4.91 -22.32 -6.94
C SER A 100 3.91 -22.17 -8.09
N ALA A 101 4.13 -21.18 -8.95
CA ALA A 101 3.34 -20.99 -10.16
C ALA A 101 3.61 -22.10 -11.17
N GLY A 102 2.55 -22.79 -11.61
CA GLY A 102 2.62 -23.71 -12.74
C GLY A 102 2.66 -22.96 -14.08
N PRO A 103 2.99 -23.64 -15.20
CA PRO A 103 3.04 -23.02 -16.53
C PRO A 103 1.73 -22.35 -16.95
N ALA A 104 0.60 -22.91 -16.52
CA ALA A 104 -0.74 -22.35 -16.79
C ALA A 104 -0.97 -21.02 -16.07
N SER A 105 -0.42 -20.87 -14.86
CA SER A 105 -0.47 -19.62 -14.12
C SER A 105 0.33 -18.54 -14.83
N LEU A 106 1.57 -18.82 -15.21
CA LEU A 106 2.46 -17.86 -15.88
C LEU A 106 1.89 -17.37 -17.22
N ILE A 107 1.29 -18.27 -18.00
CA ILE A 107 0.63 -17.88 -19.25
C ILE A 107 -0.60 -17.02 -18.97
N LEU A 108 -1.45 -17.41 -18.01
CA LEU A 108 -2.67 -16.66 -17.73
C LEU A 108 -2.38 -15.27 -17.16
N THR A 109 -1.42 -15.13 -16.25
CA THR A 109 -0.99 -13.81 -15.75
C THR A 109 -0.34 -12.97 -16.85
N GLY A 110 0.45 -13.58 -17.74
CA GLY A 110 1.00 -12.92 -18.92
C GLY A 110 -0.07 -12.40 -19.88
N LEU A 111 -1.12 -13.20 -20.13
CA LEU A 111 -2.28 -12.79 -20.93
C LEU A 111 -3.04 -11.63 -20.25
N LEU A 112 -3.29 -11.72 -18.95
CA LEU A 112 -3.96 -10.65 -18.19
C LEU A 112 -3.15 -9.34 -18.25
N ASN A 113 -1.83 -9.38 -18.08
CA ASN A 113 -0.98 -8.20 -18.20
C ASN A 113 -1.00 -7.59 -19.62
N ARG A 114 -1.05 -8.42 -20.66
CA ARG A 114 -1.20 -7.98 -22.06
C ARG A 114 -2.58 -7.37 -22.33
N MET A 115 -3.63 -7.91 -21.70
CA MET A 115 -5.00 -7.38 -21.80
C MET A 115 -5.15 -6.04 -21.07
N PHE A 116 -4.51 -5.87 -19.91
CA PHE A 116 -4.62 -4.69 -19.07
C PHE A 116 -3.27 -3.99 -18.86
N PRO A 117 -2.66 -3.43 -19.91
CA PRO A 117 -1.28 -2.93 -19.86
C PRO A 117 -1.10 -1.74 -18.90
N LYS A 118 -2.18 -1.05 -18.52
CA LYS A 118 -2.14 0.08 -17.58
C LYS A 118 -2.45 -0.30 -16.12
N MET A 119 -2.85 -1.56 -15.88
CA MET A 119 -3.18 -2.09 -14.55
C MET A 119 -2.71 -3.53 -14.49
N GLN A 120 -1.40 -3.71 -14.34
CA GLN A 120 -0.76 -5.03 -14.38
C GLN A 120 -0.60 -5.61 -12.97
N GLY A 121 -0.59 -6.94 -12.86
CA GLY A 121 -0.35 -7.62 -11.60
C GLY A 121 -1.39 -7.32 -10.52
N LEU A 122 -0.92 -7.17 -9.28
CA LEU A 122 -1.78 -6.90 -8.14
C LEU A 122 -2.58 -5.59 -8.24
N PHE A 123 -2.16 -4.60 -9.03
CA PHE A 123 -2.95 -3.39 -9.26
C PHE A 123 -4.32 -3.68 -9.87
N PHE A 124 -4.38 -4.66 -10.78
CA PHE A 124 -5.65 -5.14 -11.33
C PHE A 124 -6.56 -5.64 -10.21
N VAL A 125 -6.01 -6.45 -9.31
CA VAL A 125 -6.72 -7.06 -8.18
C VAL A 125 -7.19 -5.99 -7.18
N SER A 126 -6.28 -5.09 -6.78
CA SER A 126 -6.55 -4.02 -5.82
C SER A 126 -7.71 -3.11 -6.26
N TYR A 127 -7.81 -2.81 -7.55
CA TYR A 127 -8.92 -2.00 -8.07
C TYR A 127 -10.29 -2.64 -7.79
N PHE A 128 -10.40 -3.95 -8.01
CA PHE A 128 -11.66 -4.68 -7.78
C PHE A 128 -11.95 -4.85 -6.30
N ILE A 129 -10.93 -5.09 -5.48
CA ILE A 129 -11.06 -5.10 -4.01
C ILE A 129 -11.59 -3.75 -3.52
N GLN A 130 -10.98 -2.64 -3.95
CA GLN A 130 -11.44 -1.30 -3.62
C GLN A 130 -12.89 -1.06 -4.06
N THR A 131 -13.24 -1.50 -5.27
CA THR A 131 -14.61 -1.36 -5.80
C THR A 131 -15.63 -2.12 -4.94
N ILE A 132 -15.28 -3.33 -4.47
CA ILE A 132 -16.11 -4.09 -3.53
C ILE A 132 -16.22 -3.35 -2.19
N GLU A 133 -15.11 -2.86 -1.64
CA GLU A 133 -15.10 -2.12 -0.37
C GLU A 133 -15.94 -0.83 -0.42
N GLU A 134 -15.88 -0.09 -1.52
CA GLU A 134 -16.70 1.10 -1.76
C GLU A 134 -18.21 0.79 -1.73
N ALA A 135 -18.61 -0.36 -2.27
CA ALA A 135 -19.99 -0.80 -2.20
C ALA A 135 -20.38 -1.27 -0.80
N LEU A 136 -19.54 -2.10 -0.16
CA LEU A 136 -19.81 -2.64 1.18
C LEU A 136 -19.86 -1.55 2.25
N SER A 137 -19.07 -0.49 2.09
CA SER A 137 -19.09 0.70 2.97
C SER A 137 -20.27 1.64 2.72
N GLY A 138 -21.06 1.42 1.67
CA GLY A 138 -22.15 2.30 1.26
C GLY A 138 -21.69 3.60 0.60
N ARG A 139 -20.38 3.75 0.29
CA ARG A 139 -19.85 4.91 -0.46
C ARG A 139 -20.39 4.94 -1.89
N LYS A 140 -20.62 3.77 -2.47
CA LYS A 140 -21.32 3.59 -3.75
C LYS A 140 -22.42 2.58 -3.57
N ASN A 141 -23.52 2.72 -4.31
CA ASN A 141 -24.47 1.62 -4.38
C ASN A 141 -23.91 0.48 -5.24
N GLU A 142 -24.41 -0.73 -5.03
CA GLU A 142 -23.93 -1.95 -5.71
C GLU A 142 -23.92 -1.81 -7.23
N LYS A 143 -24.96 -1.21 -7.82
CA LYS A 143 -25.04 -0.99 -9.27
C LYS A 143 -23.93 -0.05 -9.76
N GLN A 144 -23.70 1.07 -9.09
CA GLN A 144 -22.65 2.03 -9.45
C GLN A 144 -21.27 1.40 -9.40
N ALA A 145 -21.00 0.57 -8.38
CA ALA A 145 -19.72 -0.12 -8.26
C ALA A 145 -19.51 -1.15 -9.38
N LEU A 146 -20.55 -1.93 -9.72
CA LEU A 146 -20.49 -2.90 -10.82
C LEU A 146 -20.37 -2.22 -12.19
N ASP A 147 -21.17 -1.18 -12.44
CA ASP A 147 -21.09 -0.39 -13.68
C ASP A 147 -19.68 0.21 -13.84
N GLN A 148 -19.08 0.71 -12.75
CA GLN A 148 -17.71 1.21 -12.76
C GLN A 148 -16.69 0.11 -13.09
N ALA A 149 -16.80 -1.06 -12.46
CA ALA A 149 -15.91 -2.19 -12.71
C ALA A 149 -15.97 -2.62 -14.18
N GLU A 150 -17.18 -2.74 -14.74
CA GLU A 150 -17.39 -3.09 -16.15
C GLU A 150 -16.80 -2.02 -17.08
N GLN A 151 -17.05 -0.73 -16.82
CA GLN A 151 -16.48 0.36 -17.60
C GLN A 151 -14.94 0.40 -17.53
N MET A 152 -14.35 0.08 -16.38
CA MET A 152 -12.91 -0.06 -16.26
C MET A 152 -12.39 -1.17 -17.19
N ILE A 153 -13.01 -2.35 -17.15
CA ILE A 153 -12.61 -3.48 -17.98
C ILE A 153 -12.71 -3.13 -19.46
N LEU A 154 -13.81 -2.49 -19.87
CA LEU A 154 -14.03 -2.10 -21.27
C LEU A 154 -13.10 -0.97 -21.75
N SER A 155 -12.74 -0.03 -20.87
CA SER A 155 -11.92 1.12 -21.25
C SER A 155 -10.41 0.84 -21.22
N GLN A 156 -9.96 -0.06 -20.33
CA GLN A 156 -8.54 -0.39 -20.16
C GLN A 156 -8.17 -1.74 -20.77
N GLY A 157 -9.15 -2.62 -21.00
CA GLY A 157 -8.96 -3.92 -21.61
C GLY A 157 -8.70 -3.84 -23.11
N LYS A 158 -7.77 -4.66 -23.58
CA LYS A 158 -7.48 -4.86 -25.00
C LYS A 158 -7.88 -6.28 -25.38
N GLU A 159 -8.65 -6.42 -26.46
CA GLU A 159 -8.89 -7.72 -27.08
C GLU A 159 -7.57 -8.30 -27.58
N LEU A 160 -7.31 -9.55 -27.23
CA LEU A 160 -6.19 -10.30 -27.77
C LEU A 160 -6.72 -11.23 -28.87
N SER A 161 -6.29 -11.03 -30.12
CA SER A 161 -6.63 -11.97 -31.18
C SER A 161 -6.02 -13.33 -30.86
N PHE A 162 -6.80 -14.41 -30.91
CA PHE A 162 -6.33 -15.78 -30.70
C PHE A 162 -5.16 -16.13 -31.64
N ASP A 163 -5.08 -15.49 -32.81
CA ASP A 163 -3.98 -15.69 -33.75
C ASP A 163 -2.64 -15.19 -33.21
N SER A 164 -2.65 -14.16 -32.37
CA SER A 164 -1.46 -13.58 -31.71
C SER A 164 -0.89 -14.44 -30.59
N PHE A 165 -1.53 -15.58 -30.27
CA PHE A 165 -1.09 -16.46 -29.20
C PHE A 165 0.00 -17.40 -29.72
N SER A 166 1.00 -17.65 -28.89
CA SER A 166 2.06 -18.62 -29.16
C SER A 166 1.49 -20.03 -29.28
N THR A 167 2.27 -20.94 -29.89
CA THR A 167 1.88 -22.35 -29.98
C THR A 167 1.71 -22.97 -28.59
N GLU A 168 2.55 -22.58 -27.63
CA GLU A 168 2.49 -23.03 -26.24
C GLU A 168 1.23 -22.51 -25.53
N GLU A 169 0.89 -21.23 -25.69
CA GLU A 169 -0.34 -20.63 -25.15
C GLU A 169 -1.58 -21.36 -25.70
N LYS A 170 -1.61 -21.60 -27.02
CA LYS A 170 -2.71 -22.34 -27.69
C LYS A 170 -2.82 -23.78 -27.24
N GLN A 171 -1.69 -24.48 -27.07
CA GLN A 171 -1.66 -25.87 -26.62
C GLN A 171 -2.09 -25.99 -25.15
N LEU A 172 -1.65 -25.08 -24.29
CA LEU A 172 -1.97 -25.13 -22.87
C LEU A 172 -3.42 -24.75 -22.60
N LEU A 173 -3.98 -23.75 -23.29
CA LEU A 173 -5.42 -23.45 -23.21
C LEU A 173 -6.27 -24.65 -23.65
N LYS A 174 -5.83 -25.42 -24.65
CA LYS A 174 -6.47 -26.68 -25.05
C LYS A 174 -6.26 -27.82 -24.04
N LYS A 175 -5.09 -27.90 -23.40
CA LYS A 175 -4.78 -28.86 -22.34
C LYS A 175 -5.68 -28.62 -21.11
N ILE A 176 -5.77 -27.38 -20.63
CA ILE A 176 -6.66 -26.97 -19.54
C ILE A 176 -8.14 -27.30 -19.88
N ALA A 177 -8.57 -27.00 -21.11
CA ALA A 177 -9.92 -27.33 -21.58
C ALA A 177 -10.23 -28.84 -21.59
N SER A 178 -9.21 -29.69 -21.74
CA SER A 178 -9.37 -31.15 -21.87
C SER A 178 -9.08 -31.91 -20.57
N GLN A 179 -8.42 -31.29 -19.60
CA GLN A 179 -8.03 -31.90 -18.32
C GLN A 179 -9.01 -31.61 -17.16
N GLY A 180 -10.11 -30.91 -17.42
CA GLY A 180 -11.14 -30.65 -16.42
C GLY A 180 -11.53 -31.93 -15.66
N ALA A 181 -11.26 -31.92 -14.35
CA ALA A 181 -11.63 -32.91 -13.35
C ALA A 181 -10.84 -34.24 -13.31
N LYS A 182 -9.53 -34.19 -13.00
CA LYS A 182 -8.90 -35.27 -12.22
C LYS A 182 -8.62 -34.80 -10.79
N ALA A 183 -9.63 -34.98 -9.94
CA ALA A 183 -9.54 -34.68 -8.52
C ALA A 183 -8.51 -35.60 -7.82
N GLN A 184 -7.36 -35.04 -7.46
CA GLN A 184 -6.55 -35.59 -6.37
C GLN A 184 -7.05 -35.07 -5.02
N LYS A 185 -6.96 -35.92 -4.00
CA LYS A 185 -7.51 -35.72 -2.65
C LYS A 185 -7.06 -34.38 -2.05
N ALA A 186 -8.00 -33.71 -1.39
CA ALA A 186 -7.77 -32.50 -0.60
C ALA A 186 -6.67 -32.73 0.46
N ASN A 187 -5.80 -31.74 0.62
CA ASN A 187 -4.73 -31.74 1.62
C ASN A 187 -5.33 -31.60 3.04
N PRO A 188 -5.04 -32.52 3.99
CA PRO A 188 -5.57 -32.48 5.36
C PRO A 188 -5.24 -31.21 6.19
N ASN A 189 -4.20 -30.45 5.85
CA ASN A 189 -3.80 -29.23 6.59
C ASN A 189 -4.76 -28.02 6.44
N VAL A 190 -5.78 -28.12 5.59
CA VAL A 190 -6.76 -27.06 5.33
C VAL A 190 -7.63 -26.71 6.55
N GLY A 191 -7.92 -27.68 7.42
CA GLY A 191 -8.76 -27.46 8.59
C GLY A 191 -8.12 -26.58 9.66
N GLU A 192 -6.82 -26.80 9.93
CA GLU A 192 -6.07 -26.04 10.93
C GLU A 192 -5.78 -24.61 10.45
N LEU A 193 -5.36 -24.45 9.19
CA LEU A 193 -5.20 -23.13 8.58
C LEU A 193 -6.52 -22.33 8.62
N GLY A 194 -7.65 -22.96 8.25
CA GLY A 194 -8.96 -22.33 8.33
C GLY A 194 -9.27 -21.76 9.72
N GLN A 195 -8.99 -22.51 10.79
CA GLN A 195 -9.20 -22.06 12.16
C GLN A 195 -8.30 -20.87 12.54
N THR A 196 -7.01 -20.92 12.18
CA THR A 196 -6.07 -19.82 12.43
C THR A 196 -6.54 -18.52 11.76
N PHE A 197 -7.00 -18.61 10.50
CA PHE A 197 -7.49 -17.43 9.77
C PHE A 197 -8.84 -16.92 10.29
N GLU A 198 -9.74 -17.80 10.74
CA GLU A 198 -10.97 -17.38 11.42
C GLU A 198 -10.65 -16.59 12.71
N GLN A 199 -9.67 -17.05 13.50
CA GLN A 199 -9.21 -16.32 14.68
C GLN A 199 -8.59 -14.96 14.33
N ARG A 200 -7.72 -14.89 13.31
CA ARG A 200 -7.13 -13.62 12.84
C ARG A 200 -8.20 -12.66 12.32
N THR A 201 -9.16 -13.16 11.55
CA THR A 201 -10.32 -12.37 11.06
C THR A 201 -11.11 -11.79 12.23
N SER A 202 -11.38 -12.59 13.26
CA SER A 202 -12.08 -12.12 14.46
C SER A 202 -11.30 -11.03 15.21
N LYS A 203 -9.98 -11.19 15.35
CA LYS A 203 -9.09 -10.15 15.92
C LYS A 203 -9.15 -8.86 15.12
N ARG A 204 -9.04 -8.95 13.80
CA ARG A 204 -9.10 -7.80 12.88
C ARG A 204 -10.44 -7.06 12.97
N ASP A 205 -11.56 -7.79 12.94
CA ASP A 205 -12.88 -7.16 13.01
C ASP A 205 -13.09 -6.47 14.37
N LYS A 206 -12.60 -7.09 15.46
CA LYS A 206 -12.55 -6.45 16.78
C LYS A 206 -11.65 -5.22 16.80
N LEU A 207 -10.47 -5.28 16.19
CA LEU A 207 -9.55 -4.14 16.09
C LEU A 207 -10.24 -2.92 15.49
N PHE A 208 -10.84 -3.05 14.29
CA PHE A 208 -11.46 -1.92 13.61
C PHE A 208 -12.64 -1.35 14.40
N SER A 209 -13.40 -2.18 15.12
CA SER A 209 -14.46 -1.70 16.02
C SER A 209 -13.91 -0.84 17.16
N VAL A 210 -12.83 -1.28 17.81
CA VAL A 210 -12.20 -0.55 18.94
C VAL A 210 -11.49 0.70 18.44
N LEU A 211 -10.76 0.60 17.33
CA LEU A 211 -10.06 1.73 16.71
C LEU A 211 -11.05 2.83 16.34
N GLY A 212 -12.17 2.49 15.69
CA GLY A 212 -13.21 3.46 15.36
C GLY A 212 -13.82 4.16 16.58
N ILE A 213 -14.08 3.41 17.67
CA ILE A 213 -14.56 3.99 18.94
C ILE A 213 -13.51 4.97 19.52
N ARG A 214 -12.23 4.60 19.50
CA ARG A 214 -11.14 5.43 20.01
C ARG A 214 -10.95 6.70 19.18
N MET A 215 -10.96 6.59 17.85
CA MET A 215 -10.87 7.74 16.95
C MET A 215 -12.02 8.72 17.19
N ASN A 216 -13.26 8.23 17.31
CA ASN A 216 -14.42 9.08 17.60
C ASN A 216 -14.35 9.76 18.97
N LYS A 217 -13.79 9.07 19.99
CA LYS A 217 -13.70 9.61 21.35
C LYS A 217 -12.54 10.58 21.53
N MET A 218 -11.37 10.27 20.95
CA MET A 218 -10.13 11.04 21.13
C MET A 218 -10.00 12.19 20.12
N GLY A 219 -10.76 12.15 19.02
CA GLY A 219 -10.66 13.14 17.96
C GLY A 219 -9.48 12.84 17.04
N ARG A 220 -9.01 13.87 16.33
CA ARG A 220 -7.95 13.78 15.31
C ARG A 220 -6.58 13.56 15.94
N ILE A 221 -5.65 13.02 15.14
CA ILE A 221 -4.23 13.08 15.48
C ILE A 221 -3.84 14.56 15.49
N LEU A 222 -3.22 15.00 16.59
CA LEU A 222 -2.89 16.40 16.78
C LEU A 222 -1.46 16.71 16.29
N PRO A 223 -1.25 17.83 15.59
CA PRO A 223 0.06 18.29 15.15
C PRO A 223 0.97 18.75 16.28
N LEU A 224 2.23 18.94 15.95
CA LEU A 224 3.25 19.34 16.91
C LEU A 224 3.13 20.83 17.27
N PRO A 225 3.40 21.22 18.54
CA PRO A 225 3.13 22.58 19.00
C PRO A 225 3.83 23.67 18.19
N TYR A 226 5.08 23.43 17.82
CA TYR A 226 5.89 24.38 17.06
C TYR A 226 5.40 24.53 15.61
N ASN A 227 4.92 23.45 14.97
CA ASN A 227 4.31 23.52 13.64
C ASN A 227 2.99 24.30 13.64
N VAL A 228 2.16 24.11 14.68
CA VAL A 228 0.93 24.91 14.83
C VAL A 228 1.25 26.38 15.08
N ALA A 229 2.28 26.69 15.87
CA ALA A 229 2.70 28.06 16.11
C ALA A 229 3.11 28.75 14.80
N LYS A 230 3.93 28.09 13.98
CA LYS A 230 4.33 28.57 12.64
C LYS A 230 3.14 28.76 11.71
N LEU A 231 2.23 27.80 11.67
CA LEU A 231 0.99 27.92 10.90
C LEU A 231 0.18 29.15 11.35
N LYS A 232 -0.01 29.36 12.65
CA LYS A 232 -0.76 30.50 13.19
C LYS A 232 -0.09 31.83 12.89
N GLU A 233 1.24 31.88 12.93
CA GLU A 233 2.00 33.06 12.50
C GLU A 233 1.69 33.38 11.03
N VAL A 234 1.80 32.40 10.13
CA VAL A 234 1.51 32.56 8.70
C VAL A 234 0.07 33.05 8.46
N LEU A 235 -0.92 32.52 9.20
CA LEU A 235 -2.33 32.91 9.07
C LEU A 235 -2.62 34.32 9.60
N SER A 236 -1.79 34.82 10.52
CA SER A 236 -1.91 36.16 11.09
C SER A 236 -1.38 37.27 10.17
N LEU A 237 -0.51 36.91 9.21
CA LEU A 237 -0.02 37.85 8.20
C LEU A 237 -1.15 38.22 7.23
N ASP A 238 -1.39 39.52 7.02
CA ASP A 238 -2.44 40.04 6.12
C ASP A 238 -2.09 39.90 4.62
N GLU A 239 -1.12 39.05 4.28
CA GLU A 239 -0.63 38.88 2.91
C GLU A 239 -1.50 37.95 2.05
N ARG A 240 -2.48 37.26 2.66
CA ARG A 240 -3.38 36.29 2.02
C ARG A 240 -2.68 35.31 1.06
N SER A 241 -1.48 34.83 1.44
CA SER A 241 -0.68 33.95 0.59
C SER A 241 -1.04 32.47 0.82
N MET A 242 -1.70 31.85 -0.17
CA MET A 242 -1.99 30.41 -0.13
C MET A 242 -0.72 29.55 -0.12
N ILE A 243 0.33 30.00 -0.82
CA ILE A 243 1.60 29.29 -0.94
C ILE A 243 2.24 29.13 0.45
N LYS A 244 2.26 30.20 1.25
CA LYS A 244 2.80 30.12 2.62
C LYS A 244 2.01 29.17 3.51
N ILE A 245 0.69 29.06 3.31
CA ILE A 245 -0.15 28.10 4.05
C ILE A 245 0.18 26.67 3.61
N VAL A 246 0.35 26.42 2.30
CA VAL A 246 0.79 25.11 1.79
C VAL A 246 2.13 24.72 2.45
N ASP A 247 3.11 25.62 2.40
CA ASP A 247 4.44 25.37 2.97
C ASP A 247 4.37 25.04 4.47
N ALA A 248 3.57 25.78 5.24
CA ALA A 248 3.40 25.54 6.68
C ALA A 248 2.64 24.24 6.99
N VAL A 249 1.68 23.82 6.16
CA VAL A 249 0.93 22.57 6.35
C VAL A 249 1.79 21.37 5.98
N MET A 250 2.62 21.49 4.95
CA MET A 250 3.49 20.42 4.47
C MET A 250 4.65 20.07 5.44
N THR A 251 4.84 20.82 6.53
CA THR A 251 5.85 20.50 7.55
C THR A 251 5.37 19.51 8.61
N ASP A 252 4.09 19.12 8.60
CA ASP A 252 3.53 18.24 9.64
C ASP A 252 2.43 17.32 9.08
N PHE A 253 2.62 16.02 9.18
CA PHE A 253 1.68 15.05 8.63
C PHE A 253 0.27 15.16 9.27
N PRO A 254 0.10 15.28 10.60
CA PRO A 254 -1.17 15.64 11.22
C PRO A 254 -1.88 16.89 10.66
N LEU A 255 -1.16 17.93 10.23
CA LEU A 255 -1.78 19.11 9.60
C LEU A 255 -2.38 18.74 8.24
N ILE A 256 -1.64 17.95 7.44
CA ILE A 256 -2.13 17.40 6.17
C ILE A 256 -3.37 16.54 6.41
N LEU A 257 -3.32 15.62 7.39
CA LEU A 257 -4.46 14.76 7.73
C LEU A 257 -5.70 15.59 8.12
N ALA A 258 -5.55 16.60 8.96
CA ALA A 258 -6.65 17.43 9.41
C ALA A 258 -7.34 18.17 8.24
N LEU A 259 -6.57 18.66 7.27
CA LEU A 259 -7.08 19.30 6.07
C LEU A 259 -7.78 18.29 5.13
N LEU A 260 -7.11 17.17 4.83
CA LEU A 260 -7.62 16.15 3.91
C LEU A 260 -8.89 15.47 4.46
N GLU A 261 -8.94 15.19 5.76
CA GLU A 261 -10.13 14.67 6.43
C GLU A 261 -11.29 15.69 6.32
N TYR A 262 -11.02 16.97 6.54
CA TYR A 262 -12.04 18.02 6.45
C TYR A 262 -12.62 18.13 5.04
N ILE A 263 -11.79 18.29 4.00
CA ILE A 263 -12.26 18.46 2.62
C ILE A 263 -12.98 17.20 2.12
N ASN A 264 -12.43 16.00 2.36
CA ASN A 264 -13.00 14.76 1.84
C ASN A 264 -14.29 14.35 2.59
N SER A 265 -14.49 14.81 3.83
CA SER A 265 -15.77 14.65 4.53
C SER A 265 -16.92 15.48 3.92
N LYS A 266 -16.59 16.55 3.20
CA LYS A 266 -17.56 17.48 2.58
C LYS A 266 -17.74 17.24 1.08
N HIS A 267 -16.81 16.53 0.45
CA HIS A 267 -16.84 16.22 -0.98
C HIS A 267 -18.05 15.33 -1.34
N GLU A 268 -18.81 15.72 -2.36
CA GLU A 268 -20.02 14.97 -2.74
C GLU A 268 -19.66 13.65 -3.45
N PRO A 269 -20.45 12.58 -3.30
CA PRO A 269 -20.20 11.28 -3.97
C PRO A 269 -20.15 11.32 -5.50
N LYS A 270 -20.58 12.43 -6.13
CA LYS A 270 -20.59 12.61 -7.59
C LYS A 270 -19.23 13.04 -8.14
N GLU A 271 -18.36 13.60 -7.30
CA GLU A 271 -17.00 13.97 -7.68
C GLU A 271 -16.15 12.69 -7.65
N LYS A 272 -15.61 12.32 -8.82
CA LYS A 272 -15.16 10.94 -9.10
C LYS A 272 -13.91 10.49 -8.34
N THR A 273 -13.19 11.40 -7.69
CA THR A 273 -11.94 11.12 -6.96
C THR A 273 -11.80 12.10 -5.79
N GLY A 274 -11.39 11.62 -4.61
CA GLY A 274 -11.06 12.49 -3.48
C GLY A 274 -9.88 13.42 -3.78
N ILE A 275 -9.62 14.35 -2.86
CA ILE A 275 -8.48 15.27 -2.94
C ILE A 275 -7.36 14.76 -2.04
N VAL A 276 -6.12 14.75 -2.54
CA VAL A 276 -4.92 14.33 -1.78
C VAL A 276 -3.86 15.44 -1.68
N SER A 277 -3.80 16.39 -2.61
CA SER A 277 -2.88 17.52 -2.51
C SER A 277 -3.41 18.58 -1.55
N VAL A 278 -2.52 19.14 -0.72
CA VAL A 278 -2.77 20.30 0.14
C VAL A 278 -3.15 21.51 -0.70
N SER A 279 -2.40 21.81 -1.77
CA SER A 279 -2.71 22.90 -2.69
C SER A 279 -4.09 22.73 -3.32
N GLN A 280 -4.43 21.52 -3.79
CA GLN A 280 -5.76 21.23 -4.35
C GLN A 280 -6.87 21.40 -3.31
N ALA A 281 -6.65 20.93 -2.07
CA ALA A 281 -7.61 21.06 -0.99
C ALA A 281 -7.84 22.54 -0.63
N LEU A 282 -6.77 23.32 -0.51
CA LEU A 282 -6.87 24.76 -0.22
C LEU A 282 -7.52 25.53 -1.36
N MET A 283 -7.24 25.18 -2.63
CA MET A 283 -7.92 25.77 -3.79
C MET A 283 -9.43 25.44 -3.81
N ALA A 284 -9.80 24.20 -3.47
CA ALA A 284 -11.20 23.79 -3.39
C ALA A 284 -11.97 24.47 -2.25
N LEU A 285 -11.32 24.71 -1.10
CA LEU A 285 -11.91 25.45 0.02
C LEU A 285 -12.00 26.96 -0.23
N GLY A 286 -11.01 27.53 -0.91
CA GLY A 286 -10.78 28.97 -0.93
C GLY A 286 -10.11 29.48 0.36
N TYR A 287 -9.47 30.65 0.26
CA TYR A 287 -8.61 31.18 1.33
C TYR A 287 -9.34 31.37 2.67
N ASP A 288 -10.49 32.04 2.68
CA ASP A 288 -11.18 32.38 3.94
C ASP A 288 -11.63 31.12 4.69
N LYS A 289 -12.11 30.10 3.95
CA LYS A 289 -12.52 28.84 4.58
C LYS A 289 -11.34 27.98 5.01
N ALA A 290 -10.27 27.95 4.21
CA ALA A 290 -9.03 27.30 4.60
C ALA A 290 -8.46 27.91 5.88
N LYS A 291 -8.42 29.25 5.99
CA LYS A 291 -7.99 29.95 7.20
C LYS A 291 -8.82 29.56 8.42
N GLU A 292 -10.15 29.56 8.31
CA GLU A 292 -11.04 29.13 9.39
C GLU A 292 -10.74 27.69 9.86
N VAL A 293 -10.55 26.76 8.92
CA VAL A 293 -10.22 25.36 9.23
C VAL A 293 -8.86 25.24 9.92
N MET A 294 -7.85 25.96 9.43
CA MET A 294 -6.49 25.92 9.99
C MET A 294 -6.39 26.61 11.35
N GLU A 295 -7.12 27.71 11.56
CA GLU A 295 -7.18 28.40 12.86
C GLU A 295 -7.80 27.53 13.97
N ALA A 296 -8.72 26.63 13.60
CA ALA A 296 -9.36 25.70 14.53
C ALA A 296 -8.44 24.55 14.98
N ILE A 297 -7.27 24.38 14.35
CA ILE A 297 -6.34 23.30 14.69
C ILE A 297 -5.64 23.61 16.02
N VAL A 298 -5.66 22.62 16.90
CA VAL A 298 -5.01 22.66 18.22
C VAL A 298 -3.76 21.77 18.23
N PRO A 299 -2.68 22.19 18.90
CA PRO A 299 -1.49 21.36 19.02
C PRO A 299 -1.70 20.20 19.99
N CYS A 300 -0.87 19.16 19.86
CA CYS A 300 -0.83 18.09 20.85
C CYS A 300 -0.40 18.63 22.22
N SER A 301 -0.94 18.04 23.29
CA SER A 301 -0.63 18.42 24.67
C SER A 301 0.39 17.48 25.29
N ASP A 302 0.78 17.76 26.53
CA ASP A 302 1.49 16.78 27.35
C ASP A 302 0.62 15.55 27.59
N THR A 303 1.29 14.41 27.80
CA THR A 303 0.69 13.09 27.95
C THR A 303 1.27 12.38 29.16
N GLU A 304 0.52 11.41 29.68
CA GLU A 304 0.98 10.50 30.73
C GLU A 304 2.04 9.52 30.22
N GLU A 305 2.22 9.40 28.90
CA GLU A 305 3.21 8.52 28.25
C GLU A 305 4.25 9.31 27.43
N PRO A 306 5.20 10.01 28.07
CA PRO A 306 6.14 10.90 27.38
C PRO A 306 7.05 10.17 26.38
N LEU A 307 7.49 8.94 26.70
CA LEU A 307 8.33 8.14 25.81
C LEU A 307 7.62 7.74 24.51
N LEU A 308 6.33 7.39 24.60
CA LEU A 308 5.55 7.05 23.40
C LEU A 308 5.30 8.29 22.54
N LYS A 309 5.05 9.44 23.17
CA LYS A 309 4.92 10.72 22.45
C LYS A 309 6.22 11.05 21.71
N GLU A 310 7.37 10.89 22.36
CA GLU A 310 8.68 11.10 21.71
C GLU A 310 8.89 10.15 20.51
N GLU A 311 8.55 8.85 20.65
CA GLU A 311 8.60 7.90 19.53
C GLU A 311 7.66 8.31 18.38
N LEU A 312 6.46 8.82 18.67
CA LEU A 312 5.51 9.30 17.67
C LEU A 312 6.00 10.60 16.99
N GLU A 313 6.60 11.51 17.75
CA GLU A 313 7.23 12.73 17.21
C GLU A 313 8.34 12.40 16.23
N LYS A 314 9.23 11.46 16.60
CA LYS A 314 10.28 10.93 15.72
C LYS A 314 9.71 10.33 14.44
N LEU A 315 8.57 9.63 14.53
CA LEU A 315 7.88 9.09 13.36
C LEU A 315 7.35 10.19 12.43
N PHE A 316 6.77 11.28 12.97
CA PHE A 316 6.35 12.43 12.17
C PHE A 316 7.53 13.10 11.47
N HIS A 317 8.63 13.33 12.19
CA HIS A 317 9.88 13.85 11.62
C HIS A 317 10.39 12.97 10.49
N PHE A 318 10.38 11.65 10.67
CA PHE A 318 10.83 10.73 9.65
C PHE A 318 9.92 10.75 8.40
N THR A 319 8.60 10.82 8.57
CA THR A 319 7.69 10.99 7.43
C THR A 319 7.94 12.30 6.66
N LEU A 320 8.27 13.39 7.35
CA LEU A 320 8.66 14.65 6.73
C LEU A 320 9.97 14.49 5.94
N LEU A 321 11.03 13.97 6.55
CA LEU A 321 12.31 13.77 5.87
C LEU A 321 12.14 12.91 4.60
N LYS A 322 11.40 11.79 4.70
CA LYS A 322 11.07 10.97 3.53
C LYS A 322 10.39 11.77 2.44
N SER A 323 9.41 12.60 2.78
CA SER A 323 8.75 13.47 1.79
C SER A 323 9.72 14.44 1.11
N LEU A 324 10.71 14.97 1.83
CA LEU A 324 11.71 15.87 1.26
C LEU A 324 12.65 15.11 0.31
N VAL A 325 13.09 13.91 0.68
CA VAL A 325 13.89 13.01 -0.19
C VAL A 325 13.09 12.64 -1.45
N ALA A 326 11.82 12.27 -1.29
CA ALA A 326 10.92 11.96 -2.39
C ALA A 326 10.80 13.12 -3.38
N ARG A 327 10.75 14.36 -2.88
CA ARG A 327 10.72 15.56 -3.72
C ARG A 327 11.99 15.70 -4.56
N GLN A 328 13.17 15.50 -3.97
CA GLN A 328 14.44 15.59 -4.71
C GLN A 328 14.50 14.56 -5.83
N ILE A 329 14.09 13.31 -5.54
CA ILE A 329 14.03 12.24 -6.55
C ILE A 329 12.98 12.55 -7.62
N ALA A 330 11.77 12.98 -7.23
CA ALA A 330 10.70 13.30 -8.16
C ALA A 330 11.08 14.45 -9.11
N VAL A 331 11.77 15.48 -8.62
CA VAL A 331 12.31 16.57 -9.45
C VAL A 331 13.35 16.02 -10.45
N ARG A 332 14.27 15.15 -10.00
CA ARG A 332 15.28 14.54 -10.87
C ARG A 332 14.69 13.70 -12.00
N LEU A 333 13.59 13.01 -11.69
CA LEU A 333 12.83 12.17 -12.63
C LEU A 333 11.86 12.97 -13.49
N GLU A 334 11.78 14.30 -13.33
CA GLU A 334 10.81 15.17 -14.02
C GLU A 334 9.36 14.69 -13.81
N ALA A 335 9.07 14.14 -12.63
CA ALA A 335 7.77 13.58 -12.32
C ALA A 335 6.71 14.69 -12.18
N GLU A 336 5.52 14.43 -12.71
CA GLU A 336 4.35 15.28 -12.47
C GLU A 336 3.71 14.98 -11.10
N GLY A 337 3.08 15.96 -10.48
CA GLY A 337 2.34 15.75 -9.23
C GLY A 337 3.25 15.55 -8.02
N ILE A 338 4.38 16.25 -7.97
CA ILE A 338 5.40 16.14 -6.91
C ILE A 338 4.79 16.28 -5.51
N GLU A 339 3.85 17.21 -5.32
CA GLU A 339 3.17 17.39 -4.02
C GLU A 339 2.34 16.15 -3.63
N GLU A 340 1.64 15.53 -4.59
CA GLU A 340 0.89 14.28 -4.34
C GLU A 340 1.83 13.14 -3.99
N ILE A 341 2.98 13.03 -4.67
CA ILE A 341 4.03 12.07 -4.33
C ILE A 341 4.52 12.30 -2.88
N CYS A 342 4.80 13.55 -2.52
CA CYS A 342 5.22 13.93 -1.17
C CYS A 342 4.20 13.50 -0.11
N VAL A 343 2.92 13.82 -0.33
CA VAL A 343 1.84 13.43 0.58
C VAL A 343 1.71 11.91 0.68
N ASN A 344 1.71 11.18 -0.44
CA ASN A 344 1.65 9.72 -0.45
C ASN A 344 2.79 9.07 0.34
N VAL A 345 4.01 9.63 0.25
CA VAL A 345 5.18 9.16 1.01
C VAL A 345 4.98 9.33 2.52
N MET A 346 4.31 10.40 2.96
CA MET A 346 3.99 10.58 4.38
C MET A 346 2.93 9.59 4.87
N PHE A 347 2.01 9.14 4.00
CA PHE A 347 1.01 8.13 4.33
C PHE A 347 1.58 6.71 4.51
N TYR A 348 2.85 6.46 4.14
CA TYR A 348 3.47 5.14 4.24
C TYR A 348 3.36 4.53 5.66
N HIS A 349 3.59 5.34 6.71
CA HIS A 349 3.53 4.89 8.11
C HIS A 349 2.18 5.18 8.79
N PHE A 350 1.14 5.53 8.02
CA PHE A 350 -0.14 5.97 8.57
C PHE A 350 -0.78 4.94 9.51
N GLY A 351 -0.72 3.65 9.16
CA GLY A 351 -1.23 2.57 10.00
C GLY A 351 -0.53 2.47 11.36
N GLN A 352 0.80 2.62 11.39
CA GLN A 352 1.59 2.60 12.61
C GLN A 352 1.25 3.81 13.49
N ILE A 353 1.15 5.00 12.89
CA ILE A 353 0.72 6.25 13.55
C ILE A 353 -0.66 6.07 14.21
N LEU A 354 -1.63 5.47 13.50
CA LEU A 354 -2.96 5.20 14.05
C LEU A 354 -2.90 4.30 15.29
N ILE A 355 -2.10 3.24 15.25
CA ILE A 355 -1.99 2.31 16.39
C ILE A 355 -1.25 2.95 17.56
N MET A 356 -0.16 3.69 17.33
CA MET A 356 0.54 4.42 18.39
C MET A 356 -0.37 5.44 19.08
N ASN A 357 -1.15 6.19 18.30
CA ASN A 357 -1.99 7.27 18.83
C ASN A 357 -3.25 6.77 19.55
N TYR A 358 -3.94 5.75 18.99
CA TYR A 358 -5.25 5.32 19.50
C TYR A 358 -5.22 4.03 20.31
N LEU A 359 -4.19 3.17 20.11
CA LEU A 359 -4.06 1.85 20.72
C LEU A 359 -2.62 1.60 21.25
N PRO A 360 -2.10 2.46 22.15
CA PRO A 360 -0.70 2.44 22.59
C PRO A 360 -0.27 1.11 23.23
N GLU A 361 -1.17 0.46 23.98
CA GLU A 361 -0.89 -0.85 24.58
C GLU A 361 -0.71 -1.95 23.54
N ALA A 362 -1.41 -1.87 22.41
CA ALA A 362 -1.25 -2.82 21.32
C ALA A 362 0.09 -2.60 20.61
N TYR A 363 0.50 -1.34 20.38
CA TYR A 363 1.82 -1.00 19.87
C TYR A 363 2.95 -1.59 20.74
N LYS A 364 2.88 -1.39 22.07
CA LYS A 364 3.87 -1.94 23.01
C LYS A 364 3.94 -3.47 22.96
N GLN A 365 2.81 -4.16 22.80
CA GLN A 365 2.78 -5.62 22.66
C GLN A 365 3.43 -6.08 21.35
N ILE A 366 3.18 -5.39 20.26
CA ILE A 366 3.80 -5.68 18.95
C ILE A 366 5.32 -5.54 19.04
N LYS A 367 5.81 -4.42 19.59
CA LYS A 367 7.26 -4.17 19.77
C LYS A 367 7.91 -5.27 20.62
N ARG A 368 7.29 -5.65 21.75
CA ARG A 368 7.77 -6.76 22.59
C ARG A 368 7.80 -8.09 21.84
N LEU A 369 6.75 -8.39 21.06
CA LEU A 369 6.65 -9.63 20.30
C LEU A 369 7.74 -9.69 19.22
N ALA A 370 7.86 -8.63 18.41
CA ALA A 370 8.88 -8.48 17.37
C ALA A 370 10.28 -8.75 17.91
N MET A 371 10.65 -8.08 19.00
CA MET A 371 11.94 -8.27 19.67
C MET A 371 12.10 -9.70 20.24
N SER A 372 11.07 -10.26 20.88
CA SER A 372 11.17 -11.57 21.54
C SER A 372 11.26 -12.76 20.58
N LYS A 373 10.59 -12.65 19.41
CA LYS A 373 10.55 -13.71 18.38
C LYS A 373 11.54 -13.44 17.24
N ASN A 374 12.20 -12.29 17.22
CA ASN A 374 13.04 -11.83 16.12
C ASN A 374 12.29 -11.87 14.77
N VAL A 375 11.09 -11.26 14.75
CA VAL A 375 10.24 -11.14 13.56
C VAL A 375 10.00 -9.67 13.26
N ASP A 376 9.70 -9.35 12.01
CA ASP A 376 9.37 -7.99 11.58
C ASP A 376 8.07 -7.47 12.22
N ASN A 377 7.92 -6.14 12.27
CA ASN A 377 6.72 -5.50 12.81
C ASN A 377 5.42 -5.88 12.10
N ALA A 378 5.44 -6.17 10.80
CA ALA A 378 4.23 -6.53 10.06
C ALA A 378 3.72 -7.92 10.52
N SER A 379 4.62 -8.89 10.66
CA SER A 379 4.36 -10.23 11.19
C SER A 379 3.88 -10.16 12.65
N ALA A 380 4.56 -9.36 13.50
CA ALA A 380 4.14 -9.16 14.88
C ALA A 380 2.77 -8.45 15.00
N ALA A 381 2.51 -7.45 14.15
CA ALA A 381 1.21 -6.79 14.07
C ALA A 381 0.11 -7.77 13.63
N ARG A 382 0.38 -8.64 12.65
CA ARG A 382 -0.57 -9.66 12.19
C ARG A 382 -0.92 -10.64 13.31
N ASP A 383 0.04 -11.04 14.13
CA ASP A 383 -0.17 -11.94 15.27
C ASP A 383 -1.02 -11.29 16.39
N ILE A 384 -0.73 -10.03 16.73
CA ILE A 384 -1.40 -9.31 17.84
C ILE A 384 -2.76 -8.75 17.40
N LEU A 385 -2.81 -8.06 16.25
CA LEU A 385 -3.96 -7.30 15.76
C LEU A 385 -4.83 -8.10 14.77
N GLY A 386 -4.31 -9.18 14.18
CA GLY A 386 -4.96 -9.91 13.09
C GLY A 386 -4.75 -9.27 11.71
N VAL A 387 -4.00 -8.18 11.61
CA VAL A 387 -3.75 -7.42 10.38
C VAL A 387 -2.48 -6.56 10.54
N THR A 388 -1.81 -6.24 9.43
CA THR A 388 -0.61 -5.39 9.40
C THR A 388 -0.95 -3.90 9.55
N TYR A 389 0.05 -3.08 9.92
CA TYR A 389 -0.10 -1.61 9.95
C TYR A 389 -0.54 -1.08 8.59
N GLU A 390 0.10 -1.53 7.53
CA GLU A 390 -0.20 -1.16 6.15
C GLU A 390 -1.70 -1.28 5.82
N ASN A 391 -2.29 -2.44 6.11
CA ASN A 391 -3.71 -2.68 5.87
C ASN A 391 -4.63 -1.89 6.80
N ILE A 392 -4.19 -1.56 8.02
CA ILE A 392 -4.91 -0.63 8.89
C ILE A 392 -4.96 0.75 8.24
N GLY A 393 -3.82 1.23 7.74
CA GLY A 393 -3.71 2.50 7.02
C GLY A 393 -4.61 2.52 5.78
N VAL A 394 -4.49 1.53 4.91
CA VAL A 394 -5.31 1.35 3.70
C VAL A 394 -6.80 1.40 4.04
N LYS A 395 -7.24 0.66 5.06
CA LYS A 395 -8.66 0.61 5.44
C LYS A 395 -9.17 1.98 5.89
N ILE A 396 -8.42 2.69 6.73
CA ILE A 396 -8.83 4.01 7.23
C ILE A 396 -8.75 5.07 6.12
N ALA A 397 -7.73 5.03 5.27
CA ALA A 397 -7.62 5.89 4.09
C ALA A 397 -8.81 5.70 3.12
N SER A 398 -9.23 4.46 2.94
CA SER A 398 -10.42 4.09 2.16
C SER A 398 -11.69 4.68 2.80
N ASP A 399 -11.85 4.57 4.13
CA ASP A 399 -12.97 5.17 4.87
C ASP A 399 -12.99 6.70 4.76
N TRP A 400 -11.81 7.34 4.66
CA TRP A 400 -11.64 8.78 4.44
C TRP A 400 -11.77 9.22 2.99
N ARG A 401 -12.08 8.29 2.08
CA ARG A 401 -12.29 8.54 0.64
C ARG A 401 -11.07 9.14 -0.06
N LEU A 402 -9.86 8.76 0.39
CA LEU A 402 -8.65 9.12 -0.35
C LEU A 402 -8.66 8.48 -1.75
N PRO A 403 -7.98 9.11 -2.73
CA PRO A 403 -7.88 8.55 -4.08
C PRO A 403 -7.30 7.13 -4.10
N PHE A 404 -7.75 6.32 -5.07
CA PHE A 404 -7.25 4.96 -5.26
C PHE A 404 -5.72 4.90 -5.33
N ASN A 405 -5.08 5.82 -6.07
CA ASN A 405 -3.62 5.82 -6.21
C ASN A 405 -2.90 6.10 -4.89
N THR A 406 -3.47 6.94 -4.02
CA THR A 406 -2.95 7.18 -2.66
C THR A 406 -3.08 5.94 -1.81
N ILE A 407 -4.26 5.32 -1.78
CA ILE A 407 -4.50 4.07 -1.03
C ILE A 407 -3.56 2.98 -1.51
N GLU A 408 -3.37 2.87 -2.82
CA GLU A 408 -2.50 1.85 -3.41
C GLU A 408 -1.02 2.14 -3.17
N SER A 409 -0.61 3.40 -3.11
CA SER A 409 0.77 3.77 -2.76
C SER A 409 1.14 3.45 -1.32
N MET A 410 0.14 3.22 -0.47
CA MET A 410 0.33 2.75 0.90
C MET A 410 0.53 1.24 0.96
N ARG A 411 0.23 0.51 -0.13
CA ARG A 411 0.53 -0.91 -0.20
C ARG A 411 2.02 -1.10 -0.48
N ILE A 412 2.70 -1.95 0.29
CA ILE A 412 4.10 -2.30 0.10
C ILE A 412 4.19 -3.05 -1.22
N SER A 413 4.68 -2.34 -2.23
CA SER A 413 4.95 -2.93 -3.53
C SER A 413 6.23 -3.74 -3.46
N GLN A 414 6.17 -5.04 -3.75
CA GLN A 414 7.37 -5.85 -3.97
C GLN A 414 8.10 -5.49 -5.28
N GLN A 415 7.62 -4.50 -6.03
CA GLN A 415 8.19 -4.13 -7.31
C GLN A 415 9.49 -3.34 -7.12
N LYS A 416 10.61 -4.00 -7.45
CA LYS A 416 11.96 -3.42 -7.45
C LYS A 416 12.27 -2.52 -8.66
N ARG A 417 11.28 -2.05 -9.44
CA ARG A 417 11.51 -0.97 -10.43
C ARG A 417 10.50 0.16 -10.26
N ILE A 418 10.98 1.41 -10.16
CA ILE A 418 10.12 2.58 -10.34
C ILE A 418 9.64 2.52 -11.78
N GLY A 419 8.34 2.34 -11.98
CA GLY A 419 7.82 2.36 -13.34
C GLY A 419 8.00 3.74 -13.94
N VAL A 420 8.27 3.77 -15.23
CA VAL A 420 8.51 4.99 -16.01
C VAL A 420 7.25 5.86 -16.20
N SER A 421 6.08 5.41 -15.75
CA SER A 421 4.85 6.17 -15.87
C SER A 421 4.56 6.97 -14.60
N LYS A 422 3.92 8.14 -14.74
CA LYS A 422 3.42 8.96 -13.62
C LYS A 422 2.68 8.12 -12.57
N LEU A 423 1.81 7.22 -13.04
CA LEU A 423 1.01 6.35 -12.17
C LEU A 423 1.91 5.44 -11.33
N THR A 424 2.92 4.82 -11.95
CA THR A 424 3.81 3.92 -11.23
C THR A 424 4.72 4.68 -10.26
N ILE A 425 5.23 5.85 -10.63
CA ILE A 425 6.01 6.72 -9.72
C ILE A 425 5.19 7.04 -8.47
N LEU A 426 3.93 7.49 -8.64
CA LEU A 426 3.02 7.79 -7.53
C LEU A 426 2.81 6.60 -6.58
N GLN A 427 2.78 5.39 -7.12
CA GLN A 427 2.51 4.16 -6.36
C GLN A 427 3.76 3.59 -5.69
N THR A 428 4.93 3.65 -6.32
CA THR A 428 6.14 3.00 -5.81
C THR A 428 7.00 3.93 -4.95
N MET A 429 6.95 5.25 -5.15
CA MET A 429 7.82 6.20 -4.45
C MET A 429 7.82 6.06 -2.91
N PRO A 430 6.67 5.86 -2.23
CA PRO A 430 6.66 5.68 -0.77
C PRO A 430 7.55 4.53 -0.28
N CYS A 431 7.48 3.37 -0.92
CA CYS A 431 8.30 2.21 -0.59
C CYS A 431 9.78 2.47 -0.89
N TYR A 432 10.07 2.99 -2.08
CA TYR A 432 11.44 3.30 -2.52
C TYR A 432 12.16 4.26 -1.59
N VAL A 433 11.49 5.35 -1.21
CA VAL A 433 12.09 6.36 -0.34
C VAL A 433 12.30 5.80 1.06
N ASN A 434 11.40 4.94 1.55
CA ASN A 434 11.58 4.24 2.80
C ASN A 434 12.86 3.39 2.79
N ASP A 435 13.05 2.59 1.73
CA ASP A 435 14.19 1.68 1.61
C ASP A 435 15.50 2.42 1.29
N ILE A 436 15.46 3.53 0.56
CA ILE A 436 16.61 4.41 0.35
C ILE A 436 17.06 5.02 1.68
N CYS A 437 16.12 5.50 2.51
CA CYS A 437 16.46 6.07 3.81
C CYS A 437 17.07 5.02 4.75
N LEU A 438 16.56 3.78 4.72
CA LEU A 438 17.17 2.64 5.40
C LEU A 438 18.60 2.40 4.95
N ALA A 439 18.79 2.25 3.63
CA ALA A 439 20.08 1.92 3.04
C ALA A 439 21.12 3.01 3.34
N ILE A 440 20.71 4.27 3.40
CA ILE A 440 21.58 5.39 3.81
C ILE A 440 21.97 5.27 5.29
N GLY A 441 21.02 4.94 6.18
CA GLY A 441 21.33 4.67 7.59
C GLY A 441 22.35 3.54 7.76
N GLN A 442 22.20 2.45 6.99
CA GLN A 442 23.15 1.32 6.95
C GLN A 442 24.52 1.74 6.42
N VAL A 443 24.58 2.59 5.39
CA VAL A 443 25.84 3.13 4.84
C VAL A 443 26.58 4.00 5.85
N GLU A 444 25.87 4.83 6.63
CA GLU A 444 26.48 5.61 7.71
C GLU A 444 27.04 4.71 8.83
N MET A 445 26.53 3.49 8.96
CA MET A 445 27.03 2.45 9.85
C MET A 445 28.12 1.56 9.22
N ASP A 446 28.57 1.88 7.99
CA ASP A 446 29.55 1.11 7.19
C ASP A 446 29.11 -0.34 6.91
N GLU A 447 27.80 -0.57 6.76
CA GLU A 447 27.24 -1.87 6.42
C GLU A 447 27.23 -2.09 4.89
N GLU A 448 27.85 -3.19 4.43
CA GLU A 448 27.92 -3.55 3.00
C GLU A 448 26.54 -3.68 2.35
N GLU A 449 25.54 -4.15 3.11
CA GLU A 449 24.16 -4.31 2.65
C GLU A 449 23.53 -2.97 2.21
N GLY A 450 23.81 -1.88 2.94
CA GLY A 450 23.34 -0.54 2.59
C GLY A 450 23.86 -0.08 1.22
N TYR A 451 25.16 -0.33 0.95
CA TYR A 451 25.75 -0.01 -0.36
C TYR A 451 25.13 -0.84 -1.48
N ASN A 452 24.88 -2.13 -1.25
CA ASN A 452 24.25 -3.02 -2.23
C ASN A 452 22.82 -2.58 -2.57
N HIS A 453 22.03 -2.22 -1.55
CA HIS A 453 20.68 -1.67 -1.75
C HIS A 453 20.72 -0.36 -2.54
N LEU A 454 21.58 0.60 -2.19
CA LEU A 454 21.71 1.85 -2.93
C LEU A 454 22.16 1.64 -4.39
N ASN A 455 23.02 0.65 -4.68
CA ASN A 455 23.39 0.32 -6.05
C ASN A 455 22.19 -0.21 -6.85
N SER A 456 21.38 -1.09 -6.25
CA SER A 456 20.16 -1.61 -6.89
C SER A 456 19.16 -0.48 -7.19
N PHE A 457 19.01 0.47 -6.27
CA PHE A 457 18.20 1.67 -6.50
C PHE A 457 18.79 2.56 -7.58
N SER A 458 20.10 2.74 -7.60
CA SER A 458 20.80 3.54 -8.62
C SER A 458 20.53 3.01 -10.03
N GLU A 459 20.64 1.70 -10.22
CA GLU A 459 20.34 1.04 -11.51
C GLU A 459 18.87 1.16 -11.89
N SER A 460 17.97 0.92 -10.94
CA SER A 460 16.52 0.94 -11.18
C SER A 460 15.99 2.34 -11.52
N LEU A 461 16.55 3.37 -10.87
CA LEU A 461 16.19 4.78 -11.07
C LEU A 461 16.94 5.43 -12.23
N ASN A 462 18.02 4.79 -12.72
CA ASN A 462 19.00 5.42 -13.59
C ASN A 462 19.52 6.76 -13.00
N ILE A 463 19.74 6.78 -11.68
CA ILE A 463 20.32 7.89 -10.93
C ILE A 463 21.60 7.37 -10.28
N PRO A 464 22.79 7.97 -10.51
CA PRO A 464 24.02 7.54 -9.84
C PRO A 464 23.88 7.50 -8.32
N ARG A 465 24.45 6.50 -7.64
CA ARG A 465 24.45 6.39 -6.18
C ARG A 465 24.88 7.68 -5.48
N ASN A 466 25.94 8.33 -5.96
CA ASN A 466 26.41 9.59 -5.39
C ASN A 466 25.38 10.71 -5.51
N ASP A 467 24.58 10.72 -6.58
CA ASP A 467 23.49 11.68 -6.74
C ASP A 467 22.34 11.38 -5.75
N LEU A 468 22.05 10.11 -5.47
CA LEU A 468 21.07 9.72 -4.44
C LEU A 468 21.52 10.20 -3.04
N LEU A 469 22.80 10.03 -2.70
CA LEU A 469 23.37 10.54 -1.45
C LEU A 469 23.29 12.08 -1.40
N ASN A 470 23.67 12.77 -2.48
CA ASN A 470 23.58 14.22 -2.55
C ASN A 470 22.13 14.72 -2.40
N MET A 471 21.15 14.03 -3.01
CA MET A 471 19.73 14.35 -2.86
C MET A 471 19.26 14.18 -1.41
N PHE A 472 19.73 13.13 -0.72
CA PHE A 472 19.47 12.95 0.69
C PHE A 472 20.06 14.09 1.52
N ASP A 473 21.31 14.48 1.27
CA ASP A 473 21.97 15.58 1.97
C ASP A 473 21.25 16.93 1.74
N MET A 474 20.75 17.18 0.53
CA MET A 474 19.91 18.36 0.25
C MET A 474 18.59 18.31 1.03
N ALA A 475 17.93 17.16 1.08
CA ALA A 475 16.71 16.98 1.87
C ALA A 475 16.97 17.13 3.37
N TRP A 476 18.11 16.64 3.85
CA TRP A 476 18.55 16.75 5.23
C TRP A 476 18.83 18.21 5.62
N ALA A 477 19.54 18.96 4.79
CA ALA A 477 19.80 20.38 5.04
C ALA A 477 18.50 21.19 5.11
N GLU A 478 17.53 20.90 4.23
CA GLU A 478 16.22 21.55 4.30
C GLU A 478 15.44 21.14 5.56
N PHE A 479 15.48 19.86 5.91
CA PHE A 479 14.91 19.33 7.14
C PHE A 479 15.49 20.08 8.36
N GLU A 480 16.81 20.18 8.49
CA GLU A 480 17.48 20.91 9.59
C GLU A 480 17.05 22.38 9.67
N LEU A 481 16.88 23.07 8.54
CA LEU A 481 16.41 24.45 8.53
C LEU A 481 15.01 24.58 9.16
N TYR A 482 14.09 23.65 8.87
CA TYR A 482 12.75 23.67 9.48
C TYR A 482 12.80 23.59 11.01
N PHE A 483 13.71 22.80 11.58
CA PHE A 483 13.84 22.62 13.03
C PHE A 483 14.69 23.69 13.72
N SER A 484 15.70 24.20 13.02
CA SER A 484 16.59 25.26 13.53
C SER A 484 15.83 26.54 13.87
N ASP A 485 14.83 26.88 13.05
CA ASP A 485 13.91 28.01 13.30
C ASP A 485 13.16 27.90 14.64
N HIS A 486 13.08 26.70 15.22
CA HIS A 486 12.34 26.40 16.45
C HIS A 486 13.25 25.97 17.61
N HIS A 487 14.57 26.13 17.47
CA HIS A 487 15.57 25.66 18.44
C HIS A 487 15.48 24.16 18.77
N ILE A 488 14.98 23.36 17.82
CA ILE A 488 14.95 21.90 17.94
C ILE A 488 16.19 21.36 17.24
N TYR A 489 17.00 20.60 17.97
CA TYR A 489 18.20 19.96 17.42
C TYR A 489 17.96 18.47 17.23
N ILE A 490 18.05 18.01 15.99
CA ILE A 490 17.98 16.59 15.64
C ILE A 490 19.38 16.19 15.16
N ALA A 491 20.06 15.36 15.94
CA ALA A 491 21.39 14.88 15.58
C ALA A 491 21.28 13.90 14.39
N ARG A 492 21.91 14.24 13.25
CA ARG A 492 21.91 13.41 12.04
C ARG A 492 22.30 11.97 12.32
N GLU A 493 23.42 11.77 13.01
CA GLU A 493 23.93 10.43 13.33
C GLU A 493 22.90 9.58 14.08
N SER A 494 22.40 10.03 15.24
CA SER A 494 21.37 9.29 16.01
C SER A 494 20.07 9.11 15.21
N PHE A 495 19.68 10.08 14.39
CA PHE A 495 18.49 9.94 13.56
C PHE A 495 18.65 8.83 12.51
N LEU A 496 19.79 8.76 11.84
CA LEU A 496 20.06 7.76 10.80
C LEU A 496 20.34 6.37 11.37
N THR A 497 21.03 6.27 12.50
CA THR A 497 21.50 4.98 13.05
C THR A 497 20.58 4.38 14.12
N GLU A 498 19.72 5.19 14.76
CA GLU A 498 18.83 4.72 15.82
C GLU A 498 17.35 4.89 15.46
N ILE A 499 16.96 6.07 14.95
CA ILE A 499 15.55 6.39 14.71
C ILE A 499 15.03 5.70 13.45
N ILE A 500 15.74 5.80 12.34
CA ILE A 500 15.34 5.17 11.08
C ILE A 500 15.21 3.64 11.23
N PRO A 501 16.20 2.90 11.79
CA PRO A 501 16.06 1.46 11.96
C PRO A 501 14.94 1.09 12.92
N ALA A 502 14.78 1.79 14.05
CA ALA A 502 13.75 1.49 15.04
C ALA A 502 12.32 1.76 14.56
N VAL A 503 12.15 2.69 13.62
CA VAL A 503 10.86 3.01 13.01
C VAL A 503 10.47 1.99 11.93
N ILE A 504 11.46 1.37 11.27
CA ILE A 504 11.24 0.58 10.06
C ILE A 504 11.33 -0.94 10.29
N GLN A 505 12.16 -1.41 11.23
CA GLN A 505 12.07 -2.78 11.76
C GLN A 505 10.69 -3.00 12.37
#